data_AF-A0A8T4VQV5-F1
#
_entry.id   AF-A0A8T4VQV5-F1
#
_cell.length_a   1.000
_cell.length_b   1.000
_cell.length_c   1.000
_cell.angle_alpha   90.00
_cell.angle_beta   90.00
_cell.angle_gamma   90.00
#
_symmetry.space_group_name_H-M   'P 1'
#
loop_
_entity.id
_entity.type
_entity.pdbx_description
1 polymer ?
#
loop_
_entity_poly.entity_id
_entity_poly.type
_entity_poly.pdbx_seq_one_letter_code
_entity_poly.pdbx_strand_id
1 'polypeptide(L)'
;MTCHYKQWFLSTPKFRVPIVVYEVNHHSKNTRKAKLFGVPKMPNLKKLKKISRITAMNDKEKVEKIEELTRLKKAGLGFVQIFWGNGRGKTTASLGTSLRACGNGFKVHLIQFLKNGVGDPEIDFPGEIKSLERFPNFTYRRFGTGGWVVGKPTEAQIREVKKAFDYLKSCFEKEYDIIVADEILYAIQLGLLTEDEVIQMIDEKPKNKELILTGSHKPFPKLFAKAHLVTEIKKVKHPFDQGYIARKGLEY
;
A
#
# COMPACT_ATOMS: atom_id res chain seq x y z
N MET A 1 -29.14 -8.14 33.62
CA MET A 1 -28.29 -7.06 33.07
C MET A 1 -28.90 -6.65 31.75
N THR A 2 -29.60 -5.52 31.72
CA THR A 2 -30.00 -4.87 30.46
C THR A 2 -28.84 -3.97 30.03
N CYS A 3 -28.24 -4.26 28.88
CA CYS A 3 -27.21 -3.42 28.27
C CYS A 3 -27.94 -2.46 27.31
N HIS A 4 -27.99 -1.17 27.65
CA HIS A 4 -28.48 -0.16 26.71
C HIS A 4 -27.30 0.29 25.85
N TYR A 5 -27.39 0.05 24.54
CA TYR A 5 -26.49 0.62 23.55
C TYR A 5 -26.92 2.06 23.28
N LYS A 6 -26.08 3.04 23.64
CA LYS A 6 -26.19 4.40 23.09
C LYS A 6 -24.94 4.72 22.28
N GLN A 7 -25.13 4.80 20.97
CA GLN A 7 -24.10 5.19 20.02
C GLN A 7 -24.06 6.72 19.95
N TRP A 8 -22.98 7.33 20.45
CA TRP A 8 -22.77 8.76 20.30
C TRP A 8 -21.79 9.02 19.15
N PHE A 9 -22.21 9.85 18.20
CA PHE A 9 -21.33 10.39 17.16
C PHE A 9 -20.82 11.76 17.62
N LEU A 10 -19.51 11.92 17.76
CA LEU A 10 -18.92 13.27 17.81
C LEU A 10 -18.88 13.80 16.37
N SER A 11 -19.77 14.73 16.06
CA SER A 11 -19.77 15.44 14.78
C SER A 11 -18.73 16.54 14.82
N THR A 12 -17.60 16.35 14.14
CA THR A 12 -16.84 17.48 13.58
C THR A 12 -16.70 17.30 12.06
N PRO A 13 -16.61 18.38 11.27
CA PRO A 13 -16.89 18.33 9.83
C PRO A 13 -15.88 17.56 8.97
N LYS A 14 -14.79 17.01 9.54
CA LYS A 14 -13.67 16.49 8.73
C LYS A 14 -13.17 15.08 9.06
N PHE A 15 -13.61 14.42 10.14
CA PHE A 15 -13.22 13.04 10.42
C PHE A 15 -14.32 12.30 11.18
N ARG A 16 -14.94 11.28 10.57
CA ARG A 16 -15.76 10.30 11.30
C ARG A 16 -14.86 9.14 11.74
N VAL A 17 -14.38 9.20 12.99
CA VAL A 17 -13.77 8.04 13.65
C VAL A 17 -14.84 7.47 14.60
N PRO A 18 -15.27 6.21 14.46
CA PRO A 18 -16.22 5.62 15.39
C PRO A 18 -15.52 5.41 16.75
N ILE A 19 -16.00 6.08 17.79
CA ILE A 19 -15.60 5.82 19.17
C ILE A 19 -16.76 5.10 19.85
N VAL A 20 -16.54 3.84 20.22
CA VAL A 20 -17.51 3.06 21.01
C VAL A 20 -17.21 3.31 22.49
N VAL A 21 -18.11 4.01 23.18
CA VAL A 21 -18.04 4.23 24.63
C VAL A 21 -18.97 3.23 25.32
N TYR A 22 -18.48 2.50 26.31
CA TYR A 22 -19.27 1.57 27.11
C TYR A 22 -19.54 2.20 28.48
N GLU A 23 -20.81 2.44 28.81
CA GLU A 23 -21.25 2.76 30.17
C GLU A 23 -21.55 1.46 30.93
N VAL A 24 -20.98 1.30 32.12
CA VAL A 24 -21.28 0.17 33.02
C VAL A 24 -21.98 0.71 34.25
N ASN A 25 -23.29 0.48 34.37
CA ASN A 25 -24.04 0.77 35.59
C ASN A 25 -23.87 -0.37 36.61
N HIS A 26 -23.29 -0.07 37.76
CA HIS A 26 -23.13 -1.01 38.87
C HIS A 26 -24.31 -0.90 39.84
N HIS A 27 -25.36 -1.70 39.63
CA HIS A 27 -26.33 -2.01 40.69
C HIS A 27 -26.66 -3.52 40.71
N SER A 28 -26.67 -4.06 41.94
CA SER A 28 -27.07 -5.41 42.37
C SER A 28 -25.96 -6.42 42.69
N LYS A 29 -25.86 -6.71 43.99
CA LYS A 29 -25.14 -7.83 44.62
C LYS A 29 -26.03 -9.09 44.53
N ASN A 30 -25.79 -9.98 43.57
CA ASN A 30 -26.15 -11.40 43.70
C ASN A 30 -25.53 -12.25 42.58
N THR A 31 -24.58 -13.11 42.92
CA THR A 31 -23.88 -13.99 41.97
C THR A 31 -24.45 -15.40 42.01
N ARG A 32 -25.40 -15.71 41.11
CA ARG A 32 -25.61 -17.09 40.63
C ARG A 32 -24.84 -17.28 39.32
N LYS A 33 -23.99 -18.31 39.30
CA LYS A 33 -23.17 -18.70 38.15
C LYS A 33 -24.06 -19.11 36.97
N ALA A 34 -24.15 -18.25 35.96
CA ALA A 34 -24.54 -18.66 34.62
C ALA A 34 -23.27 -18.90 33.80
N LYS A 35 -23.04 -20.14 33.36
CA LYS A 35 -22.06 -20.47 32.33
C LYS A 35 -22.55 -19.86 31.01
N LEU A 36 -21.97 -18.73 30.59
CA LEU A 36 -22.05 -18.28 29.20
C LEU A 36 -20.75 -18.67 28.49
N PHE A 37 -20.88 -19.56 27.51
CA PHE A 37 -19.88 -19.79 26.48
C PHE A 37 -19.77 -18.52 25.60
N GLY A 38 -18.54 -18.10 25.31
CA GLY A 38 -18.25 -17.28 24.11
C GLY A 38 -18.38 -15.76 24.21
N VAL A 39 -18.37 -15.14 25.40
CA VAL A 39 -18.18 -13.67 25.47
C VAL A 39 -16.68 -13.36 25.26
N PRO A 40 -16.30 -12.48 24.31
CA PRO A 40 -14.91 -12.03 24.20
C PRO A 40 -14.47 -11.49 25.56
N LYS A 41 -13.33 -11.97 26.09
CA LYS A 41 -12.73 -11.43 27.32
C LYS A 41 -12.77 -9.90 27.25
N MET A 42 -13.47 -9.25 28.18
CA MET A 42 -13.44 -7.79 28.30
C MET A 42 -11.98 -7.33 28.29
N PRO A 43 -11.64 -6.27 27.54
CA PRO A 43 -10.27 -5.77 27.51
C PRO A 43 -9.81 -5.50 28.94
N ASN A 44 -8.65 -6.06 29.28
CA ASN A 44 -7.99 -5.96 30.58
C ASN A 44 -8.13 -4.55 31.19
N LEU A 45 -8.47 -4.41 32.48
CA LEU A 45 -8.68 -3.12 33.17
C LEU A 45 -7.55 -2.10 32.97
N LYS A 46 -6.33 -2.55 32.65
CA LYS A 46 -5.20 -1.69 32.23
C LYS A 46 -5.46 -0.92 30.92
N LYS A 47 -6.23 -1.48 29.98
CA LYS A 47 -6.67 -0.84 28.72
C LYS A 47 -7.73 0.24 29.00
N LEU A 48 -8.63 0.03 29.95
CA LEU A 48 -9.66 1.00 30.34
C LEU A 48 -9.08 2.23 31.05
N LYS A 49 -8.09 2.07 31.93
CA LYS A 49 -7.32 3.20 32.53
C LYS A 49 -6.52 4.02 31.51
N LYS A 50 -6.24 3.45 30.33
CA LYS A 50 -5.51 4.13 29.25
C LYS A 50 -6.41 5.09 28.48
N ILE A 51 -7.70 4.78 28.39
CA ILE A 51 -8.72 5.60 27.71
C ILE A 51 -9.07 6.83 28.57
N SER A 52 -9.20 6.66 29.89
CA SER A 52 -9.49 7.77 30.82
C SER A 52 -8.38 8.84 30.91
N ARG A 53 -7.13 8.47 30.58
CA ARG A 53 -6.00 9.42 30.53
C ARG A 53 -6.01 10.28 29.28
N ILE A 54 -6.50 9.78 28.14
CA ILE A 54 -6.50 10.52 26.86
C ILE A 54 -7.54 11.66 26.88
N THR A 55 -8.67 11.45 27.56
CA THR A 55 -9.69 12.48 27.75
C THR A 55 -9.25 13.63 28.67
N ALA A 56 -8.26 13.41 29.52
CA ALA A 56 -7.71 14.42 30.45
C ALA A 56 -6.52 15.20 29.87
N MET A 57 -6.02 14.83 28.69
CA MET A 57 -4.90 15.51 28.03
C MET A 57 -5.38 16.81 27.38
N ASN A 58 -4.54 17.84 27.44
CA ASN A 58 -4.78 19.06 26.66
C ASN A 58 -4.56 18.78 25.16
N ASP A 59 -5.02 19.68 24.31
CA ASP A 59 -5.00 19.45 22.86
C ASP A 59 -3.57 19.33 22.30
N LYS A 60 -2.59 20.01 22.90
CA LYS A 60 -1.17 19.91 22.53
C LYS A 60 -0.60 18.52 22.85
N GLU A 61 -0.87 18.00 24.05
CA GLU A 61 -0.44 16.66 24.48
C GLU A 61 -1.08 15.55 23.62
N LYS A 62 -2.35 15.72 23.21
CA LYS A 62 -3.01 14.78 22.30
C LYS A 62 -2.33 14.76 20.94
N VAL A 63 -1.98 15.93 20.39
CA VAL A 63 -1.27 16.05 19.10
C VAL A 63 0.09 15.37 19.18
N GLU A 64 0.91 15.69 20.19
CA GLU A 64 2.23 15.08 20.39
C GLU A 64 2.13 13.55 20.51
N LYS A 65 1.13 13.04 21.24
CA LYS A 65 0.90 11.59 21.37
C LYS A 65 0.48 10.94 20.06
N ILE A 66 -0.35 11.61 19.25
CA ILE A 66 -0.77 11.12 17.93
C ILE A 66 0.44 11.10 16.98
N GLU A 67 1.28 12.12 17.00
CA GLU A 67 2.51 12.18 16.21
C GLU A 67 3.50 11.09 16.61
N GLU A 68 3.69 10.86 17.92
CA GLU A 68 4.53 9.78 18.45
C GLU A 68 3.99 8.41 18.01
N LEU A 69 2.69 8.14 18.17
CA LEU A 69 2.07 6.89 17.74
C LEU A 69 2.17 6.70 16.22
N THR A 70 2.02 7.77 15.46
CA THR A 70 2.16 7.77 14.00
C THR A 70 3.61 7.48 13.61
N ARG A 71 4.59 8.10 14.27
CA ARG A 71 6.02 7.81 14.08
C ARG A 71 6.35 6.38 14.43
N LEU A 72 5.89 5.87 15.57
CA LEU A 72 6.09 4.48 15.99
C LEU A 72 5.49 3.50 14.97
N LYS A 73 4.30 3.81 14.44
CA LYS A 73 3.67 3.04 13.37
C LYS A 73 4.50 3.06 12.08
N LYS A 74 5.15 4.18 11.76
CA LYS A 74 6.03 4.34 10.59
C LYS A 74 7.49 3.90 10.82
N ALA A 75 7.91 3.64 12.05
CA ALA A 75 9.30 3.33 12.40
C ALA A 75 9.84 2.03 11.78
N GLY A 76 8.95 1.18 11.24
CA GLY A 76 9.32 -0.02 10.50
C GLY A 76 9.33 0.12 8.97
N LEU A 77 9.14 1.33 8.43
CA LEU A 77 9.24 1.60 6.99
C LEU A 77 10.67 2.01 6.61
N GLY A 78 10.88 2.24 5.31
CA GLY A 78 12.12 2.82 4.78
C GLY A 78 12.86 1.91 3.81
N PHE A 79 12.39 0.67 3.67
CA PHE A 79 13.06 -0.33 2.86
C PHE A 79 12.71 -0.18 1.38
N VAL A 80 13.54 -0.86 0.59
CA VAL A 80 13.40 -0.98 -0.86
C VAL A 80 13.21 -2.45 -1.16
N GLN A 81 12.10 -2.79 -1.82
CA GLN A 81 11.74 -4.15 -2.18
C GLN A 81 11.69 -4.29 -3.70
N ILE A 82 12.18 -5.40 -4.22
CA ILE A 82 12.23 -5.70 -5.65
C ILE A 82 11.56 -7.04 -5.91
N PHE A 83 10.56 -7.04 -6.79
CA PHE A 83 9.93 -8.25 -7.32
C PHE A 83 10.20 -8.39 -8.82
N TRP A 84 11.04 -9.34 -9.19
CA TRP A 84 11.49 -9.53 -10.58
C TRP A 84 11.35 -10.99 -11.05
N GLY A 85 11.59 -11.25 -12.33
CA GLY A 85 11.72 -12.61 -12.86
C GLY A 85 10.63 -13.01 -13.86
N ASN A 86 10.74 -14.25 -14.35
CA ASN A 86 9.94 -14.77 -15.46
C ASN A 86 8.53 -15.23 -15.07
N GLY A 87 8.28 -15.44 -13.78
CA GLY A 87 7.00 -15.87 -13.26
C GLY A 87 5.97 -14.75 -13.18
N ARG A 88 4.70 -15.16 -13.18
CA ARG A 88 3.56 -14.30 -12.87
C ARG A 88 3.50 -14.06 -11.36
N GLY A 89 3.19 -12.83 -10.95
CA GLY A 89 2.95 -12.47 -9.55
C GLY A 89 3.73 -11.26 -9.02
N LYS A 90 4.59 -10.63 -9.84
CA LYS A 90 5.41 -9.47 -9.44
C LYS A 90 4.53 -8.30 -8.97
N THR A 91 3.66 -7.83 -9.86
CA THR A 91 2.66 -6.79 -9.58
C THR A 91 1.67 -7.25 -8.51
N THR A 92 1.21 -8.50 -8.55
CA THR A 92 0.26 -9.00 -7.55
C THR A 92 0.86 -9.01 -6.13
N ALA A 93 2.15 -9.30 -5.97
CA ALA A 93 2.85 -9.24 -4.70
C ALA A 93 2.92 -7.80 -4.16
N SER A 94 3.26 -6.82 -5.01
CA SER A 94 3.29 -5.40 -4.60
C SER A 94 1.90 -4.86 -4.23
N LEU A 95 0.85 -5.30 -4.95
CA LEU A 95 -0.53 -4.95 -4.65
C LEU A 95 -1.05 -5.64 -3.38
N GLY A 96 -0.64 -6.88 -3.11
CA GLY A 96 -0.92 -7.57 -1.85
C GLY A 96 -0.31 -6.84 -0.64
N THR A 97 0.92 -6.35 -0.78
CA THR A 97 1.55 -5.48 0.22
C THR A 97 0.79 -4.17 0.38
N SER A 98 0.40 -3.54 -0.74
CA SER A 98 -0.43 -2.32 -0.75
C SER A 98 -1.74 -2.52 0.02
N LEU A 99 -2.47 -3.61 -0.27
CA LEU A 99 -3.72 -3.96 0.41
C LEU A 99 -3.52 -4.11 1.93
N ARG A 100 -2.48 -4.84 2.34
CA ARG A 100 -2.13 -5.02 3.76
C ARG A 100 -1.85 -3.68 4.44
N ALA A 101 -1.11 -2.81 3.77
CA ALA A 101 -0.77 -1.50 4.30
C ALA A 101 -1.98 -0.56 4.39
N CYS A 102 -2.81 -0.53 3.35
CA CYS A 102 -4.06 0.22 3.33
C CYS A 102 -4.98 -0.21 4.48
N GLY A 103 -5.14 -1.52 4.71
CA GLY A 103 -5.91 -2.07 5.83
C GLY A 103 -5.36 -1.71 7.21
N ASN A 104 -4.06 -1.40 7.30
CA ASN A 104 -3.43 -0.88 8.51
C ASN A 104 -3.40 0.65 8.55
N GLY A 105 -4.02 1.36 7.61
CA GLY A 105 -4.12 2.82 7.61
C GLY A 105 -2.84 3.55 7.16
N PHE A 106 -1.97 2.90 6.39
CA PHE A 106 -0.85 3.58 5.71
C PHE A 106 -1.30 4.17 4.39
N LYS A 107 -0.72 5.29 3.97
CA LYS A 107 -1.00 5.94 2.69
C LYS A 107 -0.14 5.31 1.60
N VAL A 108 -0.78 4.68 0.62
CA VAL A 108 -0.13 3.97 -0.48
C VAL A 108 -0.34 4.71 -1.79
N HIS A 109 0.72 4.82 -2.57
CA HIS A 109 0.66 5.37 -3.91
C HIS A 109 1.26 4.41 -4.94
N LEU A 110 0.46 4.00 -5.93
CA LEU A 110 0.87 3.13 -7.03
C LEU A 110 1.18 3.95 -8.28
N ILE A 111 2.38 3.79 -8.83
CA ILE A 111 2.81 4.39 -10.09
C ILE A 111 3.08 3.25 -11.06
N GLN A 112 2.33 3.20 -12.15
CA GLN A 112 2.53 2.18 -13.18
C GLN A 112 3.24 2.77 -14.39
N PHE A 113 4.43 2.25 -14.67
CA PHE A 113 5.21 2.57 -15.86
C PHE A 113 4.73 1.71 -17.04
N LEU A 114 4.83 2.24 -18.26
CA LEU A 114 4.49 1.53 -19.49
C LEU A 114 3.04 1.01 -19.53
N LYS A 115 2.12 1.66 -18.80
CA LYS A 115 0.69 1.33 -18.76
C LYS A 115 -0.14 2.56 -19.14
N ASN A 116 -1.39 2.35 -19.59
CA ASN A 116 -2.33 3.38 -20.04
C ASN A 116 -2.04 3.91 -21.45
N GLY A 117 -3.10 4.26 -22.19
CA GLY A 117 -3.06 4.91 -23.51
C GLY A 117 -3.69 4.11 -24.66
N VAL A 118 -4.41 3.03 -24.37
CA VAL A 118 -5.15 2.27 -25.42
C VAL A 118 -6.54 2.84 -25.69
N GLY A 119 -7.03 3.74 -24.83
CA GLY A 119 -8.36 4.34 -24.98
C GLY A 119 -9.50 3.37 -24.67
N ASP A 120 -9.18 2.24 -24.04
CA ASP A 120 -10.12 1.18 -23.68
C ASP A 120 -10.31 1.22 -22.16
N PRO A 121 -11.49 1.60 -21.66
CA PRO A 121 -11.77 1.69 -20.22
C PRO A 121 -11.59 0.38 -19.44
N GLU A 122 -11.70 -0.80 -20.06
CA GLU A 122 -11.47 -2.07 -19.37
C GLU A 122 -9.98 -2.35 -19.16
N ILE A 123 -9.14 -2.02 -20.13
CA ILE A 123 -7.67 -2.16 -20.06
C ILE A 123 -7.05 -1.00 -19.27
N ASP A 124 -7.63 0.19 -19.41
CA ASP A 124 -7.23 1.40 -18.71
C ASP A 124 -7.74 1.43 -17.26
N PHE A 125 -8.64 0.51 -16.87
CA PHE A 125 -9.15 0.38 -15.49
C PHE A 125 -9.22 -1.08 -14.98
N PRO A 126 -8.06 -1.69 -14.65
CA PRO A 126 -7.96 -3.10 -14.27
C PRO A 126 -8.58 -3.41 -12.90
N GLY A 127 -8.95 -4.68 -12.68
CA GLY A 127 -9.75 -5.12 -11.53
C GLY A 127 -9.11 -4.85 -10.16
N GLU A 128 -7.79 -4.90 -10.07
CA GLU A 128 -7.03 -4.58 -8.87
C GLU A 128 -7.17 -3.11 -8.45
N ILE A 129 -7.20 -2.18 -9.41
CA ILE A 129 -7.35 -0.75 -9.15
C ILE A 129 -8.78 -0.48 -8.66
N LYS A 130 -9.78 -1.04 -9.36
CA LYS A 130 -11.20 -1.00 -8.93
C LYS A 130 -11.41 -1.49 -7.50
N SER A 131 -10.60 -2.45 -7.06
CA SER A 131 -10.65 -3.01 -5.72
C SER A 131 -9.96 -2.09 -4.70
N LEU A 132 -8.77 -1.57 -5.03
CA LEU A 132 -7.96 -0.76 -4.13
C LEU A 132 -8.45 0.68 -3.97
N GLU A 133 -9.09 1.28 -4.97
CA GLU A 133 -9.70 2.61 -4.87
C GLU A 133 -10.79 2.72 -3.80
N ARG A 134 -11.34 1.58 -3.34
CA ARG A 134 -12.28 1.54 -2.22
C ARG A 134 -11.63 1.96 -0.89
N PHE A 135 -10.30 1.95 -0.82
CA PHE A 135 -9.54 2.40 0.34
C PHE A 135 -9.21 3.89 0.21
N PRO A 136 -9.63 4.75 1.16
CA PRO A 136 -9.44 6.21 1.07
C PRO A 136 -7.97 6.65 1.15
N ASN A 137 -7.09 5.74 1.58
CA ASN A 137 -5.66 5.92 1.71
C ASN A 137 -4.87 5.25 0.57
N PHE A 138 -5.54 4.85 -0.51
CA PHE A 138 -4.91 4.38 -1.73
C PHE A 138 -5.10 5.41 -2.85
N THR A 139 -4.03 5.67 -3.60
CA THR A 139 -4.07 6.48 -4.82
C THR A 139 -3.16 5.85 -5.86
N TYR A 140 -3.34 6.18 -7.13
CA TYR A 140 -2.48 5.66 -8.20
C TYR A 140 -2.34 6.66 -9.35
N ARG A 141 -1.35 6.43 -10.19
CA ARG A 141 -1.15 7.12 -11.47
C ARG A 141 -0.49 6.18 -12.47
N ARG A 142 -0.95 6.22 -13.72
CA ARG A 142 -0.44 5.36 -14.81
C ARG A 142 0.20 6.23 -15.89
N PHE A 143 1.31 5.77 -16.45
CA PHE A 143 2.09 6.47 -17.46
C PHE A 143 2.47 5.51 -18.59
N GLY A 144 2.24 5.93 -19.83
CA GLY A 144 2.46 5.09 -21.00
C GLY A 144 1.76 5.63 -22.23
N THR A 145 2.07 5.01 -23.37
CA THR A 145 1.54 5.38 -24.68
C THR A 145 0.45 4.41 -25.17
N GLY A 146 0.00 3.47 -24.33
CA GLY A 146 -0.96 2.43 -24.66
C GLY A 146 -0.40 1.24 -25.42
N GLY A 147 0.56 1.48 -26.32
CA GLY A 147 1.22 0.43 -27.09
C GLY A 147 2.37 -0.27 -26.36
N TRP A 148 2.65 -1.49 -26.79
CA TRP A 148 3.86 -2.22 -26.41
C TRP A 148 5.12 -1.51 -26.92
N VAL A 149 6.20 -1.59 -26.15
CA VAL A 149 7.53 -1.20 -26.62
C VAL A 149 8.11 -2.39 -27.39
N VAL A 150 8.18 -2.27 -28.72
CA VAL A 150 8.73 -3.30 -29.60
C VAL A 150 9.94 -2.73 -30.32
N GLY A 151 11.09 -3.39 -30.20
CA GLY A 151 12.34 -2.91 -30.78
C GLY A 151 12.87 -1.65 -30.08
N LYS A 152 13.33 -0.67 -30.86
CA LYS A 152 13.86 0.59 -30.33
C LYS A 152 12.71 1.46 -29.80
N PRO A 153 12.78 1.97 -28.54
CA PRO A 153 11.72 2.81 -28.02
C PRO A 153 11.53 4.11 -28.81
N THR A 154 10.28 4.52 -28.97
CA THR A 154 9.92 5.78 -29.63
C THR A 154 10.15 6.98 -28.71
N GLU A 155 10.26 8.18 -29.28
CA GLU A 155 10.38 9.40 -28.46
C GLU A 155 9.20 9.61 -27.52
N ALA A 156 7.98 9.23 -27.92
CA ALA A 156 6.80 9.31 -27.08
C ALA A 156 6.94 8.40 -25.85
N GLN A 157 7.43 7.18 -26.03
CA GLN A 157 7.68 6.24 -24.94
C GLN A 157 8.79 6.75 -23.99
N ILE A 158 9.87 7.31 -24.54
CA ILE A 158 10.94 7.95 -23.76
C ILE A 158 10.38 9.09 -22.91
N ARG A 159 9.57 9.98 -23.51
CA ARG A 159 8.95 11.11 -22.80
C ARG A 159 8.02 10.63 -21.68
N GLU A 160 7.18 9.63 -21.91
CA GLU A 160 6.26 9.12 -20.89
C GLU A 160 6.98 8.45 -19.73
N VAL A 161 8.04 7.66 -19.98
CA VAL A 161 8.86 7.09 -18.91
C VAL A 161 9.57 8.17 -18.10
N LYS A 162 10.12 9.19 -18.76
CA LYS A 162 10.75 10.32 -18.06
C LYS A 162 9.75 11.06 -17.17
N LYS A 163 8.54 11.34 -17.67
CA LYS A 163 7.45 11.94 -16.87
C LYS A 163 7.09 11.07 -15.67
N ALA A 164 6.99 9.76 -15.86
CA ALA A 164 6.70 8.82 -14.78
C ALA A 164 7.79 8.84 -13.70
N PHE A 165 9.05 8.88 -14.13
CA PHE A 165 10.22 8.91 -13.25
C PHE A 165 10.34 10.22 -12.46
N ASP A 166 10.13 11.36 -13.12
CA ASP A 166 10.09 12.66 -12.45
C ASP A 166 8.92 12.77 -11.47
N TYR A 167 7.75 12.21 -11.84
CA TYR A 167 6.61 12.14 -10.94
C TYR A 167 6.88 11.22 -9.72
N LEU A 168 7.54 10.08 -9.91
CA LEU A 168 7.95 9.18 -8.83
C LEU A 168 8.82 9.93 -7.81
N LYS A 169 9.87 10.64 -8.27
CA LYS A 169 10.71 11.46 -7.38
C LYS A 169 9.90 12.53 -6.65
N SER A 170 8.96 13.20 -7.33
CA SER A 170 8.08 14.19 -6.68
C SER A 170 7.20 13.60 -5.57
N CYS A 171 6.96 12.29 -5.56
CA CYS A 171 6.17 11.62 -4.53
C CYS A 171 6.93 11.44 -3.21
N PHE A 172 8.24 11.66 -3.19
CA PHE A 172 9.04 11.69 -1.96
C PHE A 172 8.69 12.86 -1.07
N GLU A 173 8.24 13.99 -1.62
CA GLU A 173 7.78 15.14 -0.82
C GLU A 173 6.29 15.05 -0.42
N LYS A 174 5.57 14.05 -0.94
CA LYS A 174 4.13 13.89 -0.68
C LYS A 174 3.86 13.08 0.58
N GLU A 175 2.63 13.14 1.04
CA GLU A 175 2.13 12.39 2.19
C GLU A 175 1.85 10.91 1.85
N TYR A 176 2.85 10.17 1.38
CA TYR A 176 2.79 8.72 1.14
C TYR A 176 3.77 7.99 2.03
N ASP A 177 3.33 6.87 2.59
CA ASP A 177 4.14 5.97 3.41
C ASP A 177 4.82 4.91 2.56
N ILE A 178 4.10 4.41 1.54
CA ILE A 178 4.57 3.36 0.64
C ILE A 178 4.32 3.82 -0.79
N ILE A 179 5.36 3.73 -1.62
CA ILE A 179 5.31 4.05 -3.04
C ILE A 179 5.64 2.78 -3.82
N VAL A 180 4.78 2.41 -4.75
CA VAL A 180 4.99 1.27 -5.65
C VAL A 180 5.31 1.82 -7.04
N ALA A 181 6.50 1.54 -7.55
CA ALA A 181 6.88 1.78 -8.93
C ALA A 181 6.77 0.47 -9.72
N ASP A 182 5.56 0.22 -10.23
CA ASP A 182 5.23 -0.98 -10.98
C ASP A 182 5.79 -0.89 -12.40
N GLU A 183 6.43 -1.98 -12.86
CA GLU A 183 7.09 -2.13 -14.18
C GLU A 183 8.28 -1.20 -14.45
N ILE A 184 8.78 -0.46 -13.46
CA ILE A 184 9.99 0.37 -13.59
C ILE A 184 11.21 -0.46 -14.02
N LEU A 185 11.30 -1.72 -13.59
CA LEU A 185 12.40 -2.60 -13.97
C LEU A 185 12.34 -2.98 -15.46
N TYR A 186 11.16 -3.01 -16.08
CA TYR A 186 11.07 -3.14 -17.54
C TYR A 186 11.51 -1.87 -18.25
N ALA A 187 11.26 -0.68 -17.69
CA ALA A 187 11.79 0.55 -18.26
C ALA A 187 13.33 0.50 -18.31
N ILE A 188 13.99 -0.05 -17.28
CA ILE A 188 15.44 -0.33 -17.31
C ILE A 188 15.77 -1.36 -18.40
N GLN A 189 15.06 -2.50 -18.41
CA GLN A 189 15.32 -3.59 -19.37
C GLN A 189 15.22 -3.13 -20.84
N LEU A 190 14.32 -2.19 -21.12
CA LEU A 190 14.07 -1.64 -22.46
C LEU A 190 14.99 -0.45 -22.80
N GLY A 191 15.92 -0.07 -21.92
CA GLY A 191 16.83 1.05 -22.11
C GLY A 191 16.15 2.42 -22.05
N LEU A 192 14.96 2.50 -21.45
CA LEU A 192 14.21 3.75 -21.23
C LEU A 192 14.65 4.47 -19.95
N LEU A 193 15.26 3.74 -19.01
CA LEU A 193 15.97 4.23 -17.84
C LEU A 193 17.27 3.42 -17.67
N THR A 194 18.23 3.98 -16.97
CA THR A 194 19.45 3.29 -16.56
C THR A 194 19.32 2.76 -15.13
N GLU A 195 20.12 1.74 -14.77
CA GLU A 195 20.21 1.29 -13.37
C GLU A 195 20.68 2.42 -12.45
N ASP A 196 21.65 3.22 -12.90
CA ASP A 196 22.27 4.27 -12.09
C ASP A 196 21.28 5.39 -11.76
N GLU A 197 20.38 5.76 -12.68
CA GLU A 197 19.29 6.71 -12.40
C GLU A 197 18.37 6.21 -11.27
N VAL A 198 18.00 4.93 -11.30
CA VAL A 198 17.12 4.34 -10.28
C VAL A 198 17.85 4.18 -8.94
N ILE A 199 19.14 3.86 -8.97
CA ILE A 199 20.00 3.81 -7.77
C ILE A 199 20.08 5.20 -7.13
N GLN A 200 20.33 6.24 -7.92
CA GLN A 200 20.38 7.61 -7.42
C GLN A 200 19.04 8.00 -6.76
N MET A 201 17.92 7.67 -7.40
CA MET A 201 16.58 7.91 -6.83
C MET A 201 16.37 7.16 -5.50
N ILE A 202 16.88 5.93 -5.37
CA ILE A 202 16.84 5.20 -4.09
C ILE A 202 17.67 5.91 -3.02
N ASP A 203 18.84 6.43 -3.38
CA ASP A 203 19.74 7.12 -2.44
C ASP A 203 19.13 8.47 -1.98
N GLU A 204 18.33 9.13 -2.83
CA GLU A 204 17.58 10.36 -2.51
C GLU A 204 16.27 10.09 -1.74
N LYS A 205 15.80 8.83 -1.69
CA LYS A 205 14.52 8.47 -1.05
C LYS A 205 14.52 8.77 0.45
N PRO A 206 13.49 9.46 0.99
CA PRO A 206 13.33 9.63 2.43
C PRO A 206 13.32 8.30 3.20
N LYS A 207 14.02 8.27 4.33
CA LYS A 207 14.18 7.06 5.17
C LYS A 207 12.87 6.55 5.78
N ASN A 208 11.83 7.39 5.83
CA ASN A 208 10.51 7.04 6.36
C ASN A 208 9.54 6.52 5.28
N LYS A 209 10.01 6.27 4.05
CA LYS A 209 9.20 5.80 2.93
C LYS A 209 9.64 4.43 2.45
N GLU A 210 8.69 3.53 2.36
CA GLU A 210 8.87 2.24 1.71
C GLU A 210 8.77 2.41 0.19
N LEU A 211 9.63 1.73 -0.55
CA LEU A 211 9.61 1.72 -2.01
C LEU A 211 9.57 0.29 -2.52
N ILE A 212 8.62 -0.01 -3.40
CA ILE A 212 8.49 -1.33 -4.04
C ILE A 212 8.68 -1.16 -5.54
N LEU A 213 9.64 -1.87 -6.12
CA LEU A 213 9.93 -1.89 -7.55
C LEU A 213 9.53 -3.25 -8.12
N THR A 214 8.89 -3.27 -9.29
CA THR A 214 8.48 -4.53 -9.95
C THR A 214 8.87 -4.55 -11.42
N GLY A 215 8.83 -5.75 -12.01
CA GLY A 215 8.96 -5.99 -13.44
C GLY A 215 10.23 -6.74 -13.82
N SER A 216 10.61 -6.65 -15.10
CA SER A 216 11.79 -7.29 -15.69
C SER A 216 11.81 -8.82 -15.68
N HIS A 217 12.48 -9.35 -16.70
CA HIS A 217 12.88 -10.74 -16.89
C HIS A 217 14.41 -10.93 -16.76
N LYS A 218 15.15 -9.84 -16.55
CA LYS A 218 16.60 -9.81 -16.39
C LYS A 218 16.98 -9.32 -14.98
N PRO A 219 18.07 -9.83 -14.40
CA PRO A 219 18.60 -9.34 -13.13
C PRO A 219 19.31 -7.99 -13.31
N PHE A 220 19.35 -7.20 -12.23
CA PHE A 220 20.06 -5.92 -12.15
C PHE A 220 20.94 -5.87 -10.89
N PRO A 221 22.12 -6.51 -10.89
CA PRO A 221 22.90 -6.74 -9.67
C PRO A 221 23.27 -5.47 -8.90
N LYS A 222 23.59 -4.37 -9.59
CA LYS A 222 23.92 -3.09 -8.93
C LYS A 222 22.72 -2.54 -8.17
N LEU A 223 21.56 -2.54 -8.82
CA LEU A 223 20.29 -2.12 -8.20
C LEU A 223 19.89 -3.06 -7.06
N PHE A 224 20.08 -4.37 -7.22
CA PHE A 224 19.72 -5.38 -6.21
C PHE A 224 20.53 -5.19 -4.92
N ALA A 225 21.79 -4.81 -5.03
CA ALA A 225 22.64 -4.52 -3.87
C ALA A 225 22.15 -3.32 -3.01
N LYS A 226 21.32 -2.44 -3.57
CA LYS A 226 20.69 -1.31 -2.86
C LYS A 226 19.36 -1.66 -2.22
N ALA A 227 18.77 -2.81 -2.57
CA ALA A 227 17.48 -3.24 -2.05
C ALA A 227 17.63 -4.03 -0.74
N HIS A 228 16.62 -3.89 0.12
CA HIS A 228 16.53 -4.63 1.38
C HIS A 228 15.86 -5.99 1.20
N LEU A 229 15.01 -6.11 0.17
CA LEU A 229 14.38 -7.37 -0.25
C LEU A 229 14.46 -7.48 -1.77
N VAL A 230 14.96 -8.62 -2.27
CA VAL A 230 14.89 -8.98 -3.68
C VAL A 230 14.28 -10.36 -3.80
N THR A 231 13.15 -10.46 -4.49
CA THR A 231 12.45 -11.72 -4.73
C THR A 231 12.41 -12.01 -6.22
N GLU A 232 13.00 -13.14 -6.62
CA GLU A 232 12.85 -13.69 -7.97
C GLU A 232 11.62 -14.59 -8.02
N ILE A 233 10.64 -14.23 -8.83
CA ILE A 233 9.47 -15.04 -9.11
C ILE A 233 9.77 -15.87 -10.36
N LYS A 234 9.98 -17.17 -10.17
CA LYS A 234 10.31 -18.12 -11.24
C LYS A 234 9.07 -18.70 -11.90
N LYS A 235 9.07 -18.81 -13.23
CA LYS A 235 8.03 -19.52 -13.99
C LYS A 235 8.33 -21.02 -13.95
N VAL A 236 7.71 -21.75 -13.03
CA VAL A 236 7.78 -23.23 -13.00
C VAL A 236 6.83 -23.84 -14.04
N LYS A 237 5.61 -23.32 -14.15
CA LYS A 237 4.62 -23.65 -15.17
C LYS A 237 3.67 -22.47 -15.36
N HIS A 238 3.15 -22.27 -16.57
CA HIS A 238 2.11 -21.27 -16.82
C HIS A 238 1.06 -21.80 -17.81
N PRO A 239 -0.24 -21.51 -17.64
CA PRO A 239 -1.28 -21.94 -18.59
C PRO A 239 -1.02 -21.46 -20.03
N PHE A 240 -0.38 -20.31 -20.19
CA PHE A 240 0.05 -19.81 -21.50
C PHE A 240 0.95 -20.80 -22.26
N ASP A 241 1.77 -21.58 -21.55
CA ASP A 241 2.63 -22.61 -22.17
C ASP A 241 1.79 -23.75 -22.81
N GLN A 242 0.50 -23.82 -22.49
CA GLN A 242 -0.49 -24.76 -23.05
C GLN A 242 -1.46 -24.08 -24.04
N GLY A 243 -1.19 -22.82 -24.44
CA GLY A 243 -2.03 -22.08 -25.38
C GLY A 243 -3.22 -21.35 -24.76
N TYR A 244 -3.39 -21.38 -23.42
CA TYR A 244 -4.44 -20.61 -22.77
C TYR A 244 -4.12 -19.11 -22.78
N ILE A 245 -5.10 -18.30 -23.20
CA ILE A 245 -5.02 -16.84 -23.17
C ILE A 245 -5.32 -16.28 -21.79
N ALA A 246 -5.03 -14.99 -21.61
CA ALA A 246 -5.32 -14.26 -20.37
C ALA A 246 -6.83 -14.21 -20.08
N ARG A 247 -7.22 -14.33 -18.80
CA ARG A 247 -8.62 -14.33 -18.36
C ARG A 247 -8.88 -13.17 -17.40
N LYS A 248 -10.05 -12.53 -17.57
CA LYS A 248 -10.53 -11.44 -16.73
C LYS A 248 -10.72 -11.89 -15.28
N GLY A 249 -10.26 -11.06 -14.34
CA GLY A 249 -10.27 -11.33 -12.90
C GLY A 249 -9.14 -12.25 -12.41
N LEU A 250 -8.31 -12.76 -13.32
CA LEU A 250 -7.16 -13.60 -13.00
C LEU A 250 -5.88 -12.94 -13.53
N GLU A 251 -5.68 -12.94 -14.85
CA GLU A 251 -4.49 -12.39 -15.48
C GLU A 251 -4.58 -10.87 -15.73
N TYR A 252 -5.79 -10.32 -15.88
CA TYR A 252 -6.09 -8.90 -16.02
C TYR A 252 -7.47 -8.54 -15.45
#